data_AF-A0A3S4X6D8-F1
#
_entry.id   AF-A0A3S4X6D8-F1
#
_cell.length_a   1.000
_cell.length_b   1.000
_cell.length_c   1.000
_cell.angle_alpha   90.00
_cell.angle_beta   90.00
_cell.angle_gamma   90.00
#
_symmetry.space_group_name_H-M   'P 1'
#
loop_
_entity.id
_entity.type
_entity.pdbx_description
1 polymer ?
#
loop_
_entity_poly.entity_id
_entity_poly.type
_entity_poly.pdbx_seq_one_letter_code
_entity_poly.pdbx_strand_id
1 'polypeptide(L)'
;MMNQLSDELYDSIMQEMNQGDNASENEFFKSALKHYESALNLIPTPQTDWEIALHVYTALGDCCFNLGNYPTANSYYNKALLCPDAVEYGYVWLGLG
;
A
#
# COMPACT_ATOMS: atom_id res chain seq x y z
N MET A 1 2.86 -21.51 7.35
CA MET A 1 1.62 -21.04 7.99
C MET A 1 1.45 -19.60 7.55
N MET A 2 0.33 -19.25 6.91
CA MET A 2 -0.01 -17.85 6.63
C MET A 2 -0.29 -17.17 7.97
N ASN A 3 0.41 -16.08 8.25
CA ASN A 3 0.12 -15.25 9.42
C ASN A 3 -1.19 -14.50 9.14
N GLN A 4 -2.21 -14.73 9.96
CA GLN A 4 -3.48 -13.99 9.87
C GLN A 4 -3.49 -12.87 10.89
N LEU A 5 -3.84 -11.66 10.45
CA LEU A 5 -4.12 -10.53 11.35
C LEU A 5 -5.39 -10.85 12.15
N SER A 6 -5.52 -10.27 13.35
CA SER A 6 -6.81 -10.29 14.02
C SER A 6 -7.83 -9.49 13.19
N ASP A 7 -9.09 -9.91 13.22
CA ASP A 7 -10.17 -9.25 12.48
C ASP A 7 -10.22 -7.74 12.77
N GLU A 8 -10.09 -7.35 14.05
CA GLU A 8 -10.07 -5.93 14.46
C GLU A 8 -8.91 -5.13 13.84
N LEU A 9 -7.73 -5.74 13.74
CA LEU A 9 -6.57 -5.08 13.14
C LEU A 9 -6.72 -4.99 11.62
N TYR A 10 -7.23 -6.05 10.99
CA TYR A 10 -7.54 -6.06 9.57
C TYR A 10 -8.57 -4.99 9.22
N ASP A 11 -9.66 -4.89 9.98
CA ASP A 11 -10.71 -3.88 9.81
C ASP A 11 -10.14 -2.46 9.95
N SER A 12 -9.25 -2.24 10.92
CA SER A 12 -8.59 -0.95 11.12
C SER A 12 -7.71 -0.56 9.94
N ILE A 13 -6.95 -1.52 9.38
CA ILE A 13 -6.12 -1.29 8.19
C ILE A 13 -7.01 -0.98 6.98
N MET A 14 -8.09 -1.75 6.79
CA MET A 14 -9.03 -1.54 5.69
C MET A 14 -9.77 -0.21 5.80
N GLN A 15 -10.08 0.25 7.01
CA GLN A 15 -10.66 1.57 7.22
C GLN A 15 -9.73 2.70 6.76
N GLU A 16 -8.43 2.61 7.07
CA GLU A 16 -7.44 3.57 6.58
C GLU A 16 -7.26 3.47 5.05
N MET A 17 -7.20 2.25 4.50
CA MET A 17 -7.15 2.04 3.05
C MET A 17 -8.33 2.70 2.33
N ASN A 18 -9.57 2.46 2.80
CA ASN A 18 -10.76 3.05 2.19
C ASN A 18 -10.78 4.58 2.25
N GLN A 19 -10.29 5.19 3.35
CA GLN A 19 -10.15 6.64 3.45
C GLN A 19 -9.08 7.17 2.50
N GLY A 20 -7.96 6.45 2.37
CA GLY A 20 -6.90 6.74 1.41
C GLY A 20 -7.41 6.69 -0.04
N ASP A 21 -8.13 5.63 -0.39
CA ASP A 21 -8.70 5.40 -1.72
C ASP A 21 -9.69 6.52 -2.08
N ASN A 22 -10.60 6.85 -1.17
CA ASN A 22 -11.52 7.97 -1.37
C ASN A 22 -10.78 9.30 -1.56
N ALA A 23 -9.73 9.57 -0.78
CA ALA A 23 -8.93 10.77 -0.98
C ALA A 23 -8.18 10.75 -2.33
N SER A 24 -7.65 9.60 -2.73
CA SER A 24 -6.91 9.41 -3.99
C SER A 24 -7.82 9.59 -5.22
N GLU A 25 -9.03 9.04 -5.20
CA GLU A 25 -10.05 9.22 -6.23
C GLU A 25 -10.45 10.69 -6.42
N ASN A 26 -10.36 11.49 -5.36
CA ASN A 26 -10.60 12.94 -5.39
C ASN A 26 -9.32 13.76 -5.62
N GLU A 27 -8.24 13.12 -6.06
CA GLU A 27 -6.91 13.71 -6.33
C GLU A 27 -6.25 14.38 -5.10
N PHE A 28 -6.75 14.11 -3.89
CA PHE A 28 -6.16 14.58 -2.64
C PHE A 28 -5.00 13.70 -2.19
N PHE A 29 -4.01 13.50 -3.07
CA PHE A 29 -2.92 12.54 -2.88
C PHE A 29 -2.11 12.73 -1.60
N LYS A 30 -1.91 13.98 -1.15
CA LYS A 30 -1.24 14.24 0.15
C LYS A 30 -2.06 13.78 1.36
N SER A 31 -3.38 13.78 1.25
CA SER A 31 -4.26 13.23 2.28
C SER A 31 -4.28 11.71 2.20
N ALA A 32 -4.37 11.16 0.98
CA ALA A 32 -4.31 9.72 0.73
C ALA A 32 -3.04 9.09 1.31
N LEU A 33 -1.88 9.71 1.08
CA LEU A 33 -0.59 9.27 1.66
C LEU A 33 -0.66 9.11 3.17
N LYS A 34 -1.28 10.03 3.91
CA LYS A 34 -1.36 9.95 5.38
C LYS A 34 -2.17 8.73 5.83
N HIS A 35 -3.26 8.43 5.12
CA HIS A 35 -4.09 7.27 5.42
C HIS A 35 -3.34 5.97 5.11
N TYR A 36 -2.71 5.87 3.95
CA TYR A 36 -1.92 4.68 3.61
C TYR A 36 -0.69 4.50 4.49
N GLU A 37 -0.02 5.56 4.92
CA GLU A 37 1.06 5.50 5.91
C GLU A 37 0.54 5.00 7.27
N SER A 38 -0.66 5.43 7.67
CA SER A 38 -1.32 4.95 8.88
C SER A 38 -1.67 3.47 8.78
N ALA A 39 -2.24 3.03 7.65
CA ALA A 39 -2.48 1.63 7.35
C ALA A 39 -1.18 0.79 7.44
N LEU A 40 -0.08 1.30 6.87
CA LEU A 40 1.21 0.62 6.89
C LEU A 40 1.79 0.47 8.30
N ASN A 41 1.60 1.48 9.16
CA ASN A 41 2.07 1.47 10.54
C ASN A 41 1.30 0.49 11.45
N LEU A 42 0.07 0.12 11.07
CA LEU A 42 -0.71 -0.90 11.77
C LEU A 42 -0.23 -2.32 11.44
N ILE A 43 0.38 -2.53 10.27
CA ILE A 43 0.87 -3.85 9.85
C ILE A 43 2.11 -4.23 10.67
N PRO A 44 2.15 -5.43 11.29
CA PRO A 44 3.30 -5.86 12.08
C PRO A 44 4.59 -5.95 11.28
N THR A 45 5.73 -5.68 11.93
CA THR A 45 7.04 -5.76 11.28
C THR A 45 7.58 -7.20 11.25
N PRO A 46 8.26 -7.61 10.16
CA PRO A 46 8.46 -6.85 8.93
C PRO A 46 7.18 -6.84 8.07
N GLN A 47 6.79 -5.66 7.58
CA GLN A 47 5.52 -5.49 6.85
C GLN A 47 5.46 -6.35 5.58
N THR A 48 6.61 -6.62 4.96
CA THR A 48 6.76 -7.45 3.75
C THR A 48 6.42 -8.92 3.97
N ASP A 49 6.16 -9.37 5.21
CA ASP A 49 5.69 -10.73 5.48
C ASP A 49 4.15 -10.84 5.38
N TRP A 50 3.44 -9.73 5.15
CA TRP A 50 1.97 -9.66 5.16
C TRP A 50 1.41 -9.31 3.79
N GLU A 51 0.45 -10.11 3.30
CA GLU A 51 -0.21 -9.91 2.00
C GLU A 51 -0.83 -8.51 1.85
N ILE A 52 -1.49 -8.01 2.89
CA ILE A 52 -2.13 -6.68 2.84
C ILE A 52 -1.12 -5.54 2.62
N ALA A 53 0.15 -5.72 2.98
CA ALA A 53 1.18 -4.71 2.75
C ALA A 53 1.43 -4.48 1.26
N LEU A 54 1.19 -5.48 0.40
CA LEU A 54 1.27 -5.32 -1.06
C LEU A 54 0.36 -4.17 -1.53
N HIS A 55 -0.90 -4.18 -1.10
CA HIS A 55 -1.89 -3.17 -1.49
C HIS A 55 -1.52 -1.79 -0.93
N VAL A 56 -1.09 -1.73 0.33
CA VAL A 56 -0.69 -0.46 0.97
C VAL A 56 0.52 0.14 0.26
N TYR A 57 1.55 -0.65 -0.05
CA TYR A 57 2.74 -0.16 -0.75
C TYR A 57 2.45 0.28 -2.18
N THR A 58 1.60 -0.44 -2.91
CA THR A 58 1.15 -0.01 -4.24
C THR A 58 0.43 1.33 -4.17
N ALA A 59 -0.53 1.49 -3.25
CA ALA A 59 -1.28 2.74 -3.10
C ALA A 59 -0.40 3.94 -2.71
N LEU A 60 0.59 3.73 -1.83
CA LEU A 60 1.63 4.72 -1.51
C LEU A 60 2.46 5.10 -2.74
N GLY A 61 2.84 4.09 -3.53
CA GLY A 61 3.56 4.27 -4.80
C GLY A 61 2.76 5.12 -5.78
N ASP A 62 1.49 4.78 -5.98
CA ASP A 62 0.58 5.47 -6.91
C ASP A 62 0.37 6.94 -6.50
N CYS A 63 0.18 7.22 -5.22
CA CYS A 63 0.11 8.60 -4.74
C CYS A 63 1.40 9.38 -4.98
N CYS A 64 2.56 8.78 -4.70
CA CYS A 64 3.85 9.41 -4.97
C CYS A 64 4.05 9.68 -6.47
N PHE A 65 3.64 8.75 -7.32
CA PHE A 65 3.70 8.88 -8.77
C PHE A 65 2.84 10.03 -9.27
N ASN A 66 1.58 10.11 -8.83
CA ASN A 66 0.66 11.20 -9.17
C ASN A 66 1.14 12.57 -8.66
N LEU A 67 1.89 12.60 -7.56
CA LEU A 67 2.54 13.81 -7.05
C LEU A 67 3.85 14.18 -7.78
N GLY A 68 4.29 13.38 -8.76
CA GLY A 68 5.53 13.57 -9.51
C GLY A 68 6.79 13.18 -8.74
N ASN A 69 6.66 12.51 -7.59
CA ASN A 69 7.78 12.03 -6.78
C ASN A 69 8.15 10.59 -7.17
N TYR A 70 8.63 10.43 -8.40
CA TYR A 70 8.98 9.14 -8.99
C TYR A 70 10.03 8.34 -8.20
N PRO A 71 11.09 8.94 -7.61
CA PRO A 71 12.04 8.18 -6.81
C PRO A 71 11.40 7.50 -5.60
N THR A 72 10.49 8.20 -4.93
CA THR A 72 9.78 7.64 -3.76
C THR A 72 8.75 6.61 -4.19
N ALA A 73 8.01 6.87 -5.27
CA ALA A 73 7.08 5.91 -5.87
C ALA A 73 7.77 4.58 -6.19
N ASN A 74 8.90 4.63 -6.88
CA ASN A 74 9.70 3.46 -7.21
C ASN A 74 10.18 2.72 -5.94
N SER A 75 10.57 3.44 -4.88
CA SER A 75 10.93 2.78 -3.62
C SER A 75 9.76 2.01 -3.01
N TYR A 76 8.53 2.51 -3.10
CA TYR A 76 7.35 1.81 -2.60
C TYR A 76 6.98 0.61 -3.46
N TYR A 77 6.99 0.75 -4.79
CA TYR A 77 6.76 -0.40 -5.68
C TYR A 77 7.78 -1.52 -5.47
N ASN A 78 9.06 -1.19 -5.26
CA ASN A 78 10.06 -2.19 -4.93
C ASN A 78 9.77 -2.91 -3.59
N LYS A 79 9.19 -2.22 -2.60
CA LYS A 79 8.74 -2.88 -1.36
C LYS A 79 7.50 -3.75 -1.59
N ALA A 80 6.58 -3.31 -2.44
CA ALA A 80 5.41 -4.07 -2.84
C ALA A 80 5.83 -5.43 -3.45
N LEU A 81 6.87 -5.42 -4.31
CA LEU A 81 7.45 -6.64 -4.91
C LEU A 81 8.07 -7.62 -3.91
N LEU A 82 8.39 -7.18 -2.69
CA LEU A 82 8.89 -8.04 -1.61
C LEU A 82 7.76 -8.72 -0.82
N CYS A 83 6.52 -8.27 -0.99
CA CYS A 83 5.37 -8.81 -0.27
C CYS A 83 4.90 -10.15 -0.88
N PRO A 84 4.18 -10.99 -0.13
CA PRO A 84 3.62 -12.22 -0.65
C PRO A 84 2.68 -11.93 -1.83
N ASP A 85 2.55 -12.89 -2.74
CA ASP A 85 1.68 -12.84 -3.93
C ASP A 85 1.95 -11.72 -4.95
N ALA A 86 3.00 -10.91 -4.78
CA ALA A 86 3.38 -9.86 -5.73
C ALA A 86 3.63 -10.38 -7.16
N VAL A 87 3.95 -11.67 -7.30
CA VAL A 87 4.18 -12.35 -8.59
C VAL A 87 2.87 -12.84 -9.22
N GLU A 88 1.83 -13.11 -8.44
CA GLU A 88 0.50 -13.49 -8.96
C GLU A 88 -0.37 -12.27 -9.30
N TYR A 89 -0.18 -11.14 -8.62
CA TYR A 89 -0.82 -9.87 -8.95
C TYR A 89 -0.04 -9.09 -10.02
N GLY A 90 -0.21 -9.47 -11.29
CA GLY A 90 0.40 -8.85 -12.47
C GLY A 90 0.20 -7.33 -12.66
N TYR A 91 -0.49 -6.63 -11.74
CA TYR A 91 -0.70 -5.18 -11.75
C TYR A 91 0.52 -4.37 -11.27
N VAL A 92 1.40 -4.93 -10.43
CA VAL A 92 2.61 -4.20 -9.96
C VAL A 92 3.57 -3.89 -11.11
N TRP A 93 3.53 -4.70 -12.18
CA TRP A 93 4.30 -4.45 -13.41
C TRP A 93 3.73 -3.30 -14.25
N LEU A 94 2.45 -2.93 -14.08
CA LEU A 94 1.82 -1.87 -14.85
C LEU A 94 2.28 -0.46 -14.42
N GLY A 95 2.68 -0.30 -13.15
CA GLY A 95 3.23 0.97 -12.62
C GLY A 95 4.72 1.19 -12.91
N LEU A 96 5.42 0.18 -13.47
CA LEU A 96 6.84 0.24 -13.85
C LEU A 96 7.05 0.44 -15.36
N GLY A 97 5.97 0.50 -16.15
CA GLY A 97 5.99 0.63 -17.61
C GLY A 97 5.75 2.05 -18.10
#